data_AF-A0AAD4M8H6-F1
#
_entry.id   AF-A0AAD4M8H6-F1
#
_cell.length_a   1.000
_cell.length_b   1.000
_cell.length_c   1.000
_cell.angle_alpha   90.00
_cell.angle_beta   90.00
_cell.angle_gamma   90.00
#
_symmetry.space_group_name_H-M   'P 1'
#
loop_
_entity.id
_entity.type
_entity.pdbx_description
1 polymer ?
#
loop_
_entity_poly.entity_id
_entity_poly.type
_entity_poly.pdbx_seq_one_letter_code
_entity_poly.pdbx_strand_id
1 'polypeptide(L)'
;MPSLLSPVISFYDYALRPVPALAWLGAPAARSWSQNKGQGKSSGKSGRAAANELPEPRSRVRDYFATLVMVHGGEAIAAPWLGLRPSFFMSSTYPAFFGAHTLVDILPTVPSPSIFTEIPLTILHALFLVTGHASPAVATSSYTLLLTAFIIPNGGPFLANLFSLLRPTPIEVTTPPELLPSGWTATDLWAAPLVTGLYATLTHGQPFFTHIHTLFFAFFSPLGLAHLSEATKGDGSFGQDVAPLDVKTARAACAIVLSVLYVNRAIQSNCAYHECYNRT
;
A
#
# COMPACT_ATOMS: atom_id res chain seq x y z
N MET A 1 -8.00 -15.09 25.54
CA MET A 1 -8.90 -15.19 24.36
C MET A 1 -8.14 -15.18 23.02
N PRO A 2 -7.35 -16.22 22.67
CA PRO A 2 -6.68 -16.27 21.37
C PRO A 2 -7.48 -16.95 20.25
N SER A 3 -8.66 -17.55 20.50
CA SER A 3 -9.27 -18.49 19.53
C SER A 3 -9.74 -17.87 18.22
N LEU A 4 -10.36 -16.69 18.22
CA LEU A 4 -10.87 -16.06 16.99
C LEU A 4 -9.78 -15.44 16.11
N LEU A 5 -8.70 -14.95 16.72
CA LEU A 5 -7.56 -14.37 15.99
C LEU A 5 -6.47 -15.40 15.66
N SER A 6 -6.49 -16.57 16.30
CA SER A 6 -5.54 -17.66 16.07
C SER A 6 -5.32 -18.01 14.59
N PRO A 7 -6.36 -18.19 13.74
CA PRO A 7 -6.13 -18.49 12.33
C PRO A 7 -5.46 -17.33 11.59
N VAL A 8 -5.81 -16.08 11.92
CA VAL A 8 -5.21 -14.88 11.32
C VAL A 8 -3.74 -14.74 11.72
N ILE A 9 -3.43 -14.95 13.00
CA ILE A 9 -2.06 -14.92 13.53
C ILE A 9 -1.22 -16.05 12.89
N SER A 10 -1.79 -17.26 12.78
CA SER A 10 -1.10 -18.40 12.15
C SER A 10 -0.83 -18.16 10.66
N PHE A 11 -1.78 -17.56 9.95
CA PHE A 11 -1.59 -17.17 8.55
C PHE A 11 -0.54 -16.06 8.41
N TYR A 12 -0.57 -15.06 9.31
CA TYR A 12 0.43 -13.98 9.36
C TYR A 12 1.85 -14.52 9.60
N ASP A 13 2.01 -15.39 10.60
CA ASP A 13 3.28 -16.04 10.93
C ASP A 13 3.77 -16.95 9.79
N TYR A 14 2.87 -17.53 8.99
CA TYR A 14 3.21 -18.26 7.77
C TYR A 14 3.65 -17.33 6.63
N ALA A 15 2.89 -16.26 6.36
CA ALA A 15 3.13 -15.32 5.27
C ALA A 15 4.42 -14.51 5.45
N LEU A 16 4.81 -14.22 6.69
CA LEU A 16 6.06 -13.52 7.01
C LEU A 16 7.30 -14.41 6.98
N ARG A 17 7.18 -15.73 6.78
CA ARG A 17 8.38 -16.57 6.66
C ARG A 17 9.17 -16.12 5.43
N PRO A 18 10.47 -15.82 5.58
CA PRO A 18 11.28 -15.37 4.45
C PRO A 18 11.29 -16.49 3.40
N VAL A 19 10.60 -16.26 2.29
CA VAL A 19 10.65 -17.14 1.13
C VAL A 19 11.95 -16.84 0.40
N PRO A 20 12.81 -17.83 0.10
CA PRO A 20 14.00 -17.59 -0.70
C PRO A 20 13.59 -16.92 -2.01
N ALA A 21 14.25 -15.83 -2.38
CA ALA A 21 13.89 -14.99 -3.53
C ALA A 21 13.75 -15.76 -4.86
N LEU A 22 14.29 -16.98 -4.93
CA LEU A 22 14.28 -17.86 -6.10
C LEU A 22 13.27 -19.01 -6.03
N ALA A 23 12.58 -19.23 -4.90
CA ALA A 23 11.61 -20.33 -4.77
C ALA A 23 10.34 -20.12 -5.64
N TRP A 24 10.04 -18.86 -6.00
CA TRP A 24 8.94 -18.52 -6.91
C TRP A 24 9.28 -18.70 -8.40
N LEU A 25 10.56 -18.91 -8.74
CA LEU A 25 11.05 -18.97 -10.12
C LEU A 25 10.96 -20.38 -10.74
N GLY A 26 10.06 -21.23 -10.23
CA GLY A 26 9.83 -22.61 -10.67
C GLY A 26 9.27 -22.78 -12.10
N ALA A 27 9.61 -21.92 -13.04
CA ALA A 27 9.23 -22.02 -14.44
C ALA A 27 10.48 -21.96 -15.36
N PRO A 28 10.71 -22.96 -16.23
CA PRO A 28 11.80 -22.92 -17.20
C PRO A 28 11.45 -21.90 -18.30
N ALA A 29 11.95 -20.67 -18.16
CA ALA A 29 11.84 -19.63 -19.18
C ALA A 29 12.89 -19.86 -20.28
N ALA A 30 12.67 -20.86 -21.12
CA ALA A 30 13.37 -21.03 -22.39
C ALA A 30 12.36 -21.35 -23.48
N ARG A 31 11.76 -20.31 -24.07
CA ARG A 31 11.18 -20.41 -25.41
C ARG A 31 11.34 -19.09 -26.14
N SER A 32 12.34 -19.09 -27.03
CA SER A 32 12.58 -18.11 -28.08
C SER A 32 11.28 -17.82 -28.84
N TRP A 33 10.76 -16.60 -28.71
CA TRP A 33 9.64 -16.12 -29.51
C TRP A 33 10.10 -15.01 -30.44
N SER A 34 10.03 -15.32 -31.72
CA SER A 34 10.38 -14.49 -32.86
C SER A 34 9.46 -13.26 -32.90
N GLN A 35 10.06 -12.06 -32.91
CA GLN A 35 9.38 -10.79 -33.16
C GLN A 35 8.68 -10.82 -34.52
N ASN A 36 7.35 -10.66 -34.53
CA ASN A 36 6.62 -10.32 -35.74
C ASN A 36 6.34 -8.81 -35.73
N LYS A 37 7.20 -8.04 -36.42
CA LYS A 37 7.01 -6.60 -36.67
C LYS A 37 5.94 -6.42 -37.75
N GLY A 38 4.68 -6.26 -37.33
CA GLY A 38 3.60 -5.76 -38.19
C GLY A 38 3.66 -4.24 -38.32
N GLN A 39 4.48 -3.74 -39.24
CA GLN A 39 4.59 -2.31 -39.56
C GLN A 39 3.41 -1.89 -40.45
N GLY A 40 2.33 -1.39 -39.84
CA GLY A 40 1.20 -0.82 -40.56
C GLY A 40 1.52 0.58 -41.11
N LYS A 41 1.69 0.69 -42.43
CA LYS A 41 1.71 1.98 -43.14
C LYS A 41 0.27 2.51 -43.23
N SER A 42 -0.03 3.64 -42.61
CA SER A 42 -1.20 4.45 -42.97
C SER A 42 -0.74 5.81 -43.49
N SER A 43 -1.06 6.04 -44.77
CA SER A 43 -0.93 7.31 -45.49
C SER A 43 -2.32 7.95 -45.48
N GLY A 44 -2.47 9.11 -44.83
CA GLY A 44 -3.76 9.81 -44.74
C GLY A 44 -3.63 11.28 -44.36
N LYS A 45 -3.63 12.13 -45.39
CA LYS A 45 -3.88 13.59 -45.47
C LYS A 45 -4.17 14.39 -44.19
N SER A 46 -3.27 15.35 -43.98
CA SER A 46 -3.44 16.71 -43.44
C SER A 46 -4.87 17.25 -43.26
N GLY A 47 -5.24 17.56 -42.01
CA GLY A 47 -6.34 18.44 -41.65
C GLY A 47 -6.42 18.76 -40.13
N ARG A 48 -6.16 20.02 -39.77
CA ARG A 48 -6.44 20.74 -38.49
C ARG A 48 -5.71 20.32 -37.20
N ALA A 49 -4.52 20.90 -37.07
CA ALA A 49 -3.73 21.26 -35.88
C ALA A 49 -4.48 21.39 -34.53
N ALA A 50 -4.51 20.29 -33.77
CA ALA A 50 -4.58 20.17 -32.30
C ALA A 50 -4.84 18.72 -31.86
N ALA A 51 -5.25 17.83 -32.80
CA ALA A 51 -5.68 16.46 -32.50
C ALA A 51 -4.75 15.34 -33.02
N ASN A 52 -3.53 15.67 -33.44
CA ASN A 52 -2.58 14.72 -34.05
C ASN A 52 -1.19 14.74 -33.37
N GLU A 53 -1.13 14.91 -32.05
CA GLU A 53 0.07 14.45 -31.34
C GLU A 53 0.05 12.92 -31.38
N LEU A 54 0.86 12.36 -32.28
CA LEU A 54 1.08 10.92 -32.34
C LEU A 54 1.57 10.47 -30.94
N PRO A 55 0.96 9.43 -30.35
CA PRO A 55 1.40 8.92 -29.06
C PRO A 55 2.90 8.71 -29.05
N GLU A 56 3.60 9.29 -28.07
CA GLU A 56 5.04 9.14 -27.94
C GLU A 56 5.36 7.65 -27.79
N PRO A 57 6.38 7.11 -28.50
CA PRO A 57 6.79 5.73 -28.30
C PRO A 57 7.14 5.51 -26.83
N ARG A 58 6.46 4.54 -26.21
CA ARG A 58 6.58 4.26 -24.77
C ARG A 58 8.04 3.95 -24.41
N SER A 59 8.65 4.84 -23.63
CA SER A 59 10.03 4.68 -23.17
C SER A 59 10.09 3.72 -21.99
N ARG A 60 10.81 2.59 -22.16
CA ARG A 60 11.05 1.62 -21.07
C ARG A 60 11.72 2.25 -19.86
N VAL A 61 12.62 3.21 -20.09
CA VAL A 61 13.30 3.93 -19.00
C VAL A 61 12.27 4.72 -18.18
N ARG A 62 11.28 5.31 -18.85
CA ARG A 62 10.18 6.00 -18.17
C ARG A 62 9.33 5.03 -17.36
N ASP A 63 9.00 3.85 -17.89
CA ASP A 63 8.24 2.84 -17.15
C ASP A 63 8.98 2.35 -15.89
N TYR A 64 10.29 2.08 -16.01
CA TYR A 64 11.11 1.73 -14.85
C TYR A 64 11.17 2.85 -13.83
N PHE A 65 11.40 4.09 -14.27
CA PHE A 65 11.46 5.25 -13.40
C PHE A 65 10.11 5.49 -12.71
N ALA A 66 9.00 5.40 -13.45
CA ALA A 66 7.66 5.48 -12.91
C ALA A 66 7.42 4.44 -11.83
N THR A 67 7.89 3.20 -12.05
CA THR A 67 7.72 2.12 -11.09
C THR A 67 8.58 2.35 -9.83
N LEU A 68 9.83 2.81 -9.97
CA LEU A 68 10.68 3.20 -8.83
C LEU A 68 10.06 4.34 -8.03
N VAL A 69 9.54 5.36 -8.71
CA VAL A 69 8.85 6.48 -8.07
C VAL A 69 7.61 5.99 -7.36
N MET A 70 6.79 5.14 -7.98
CA MET A 70 5.59 4.58 -7.36
C MET A 70 5.89 3.81 -6.07
N VAL A 71 6.96 3.00 -6.05
CA VAL A 71 7.27 2.16 -4.89
C VAL A 71 8.08 2.90 -3.82
N HIS A 72 9.05 3.73 -4.22
CA HIS A 72 10.02 4.33 -3.30
C HIS A 72 9.92 5.85 -3.21
N GLY A 73 9.02 6.50 -3.94
CA GLY A 73 8.93 7.97 -3.98
C GLY A 73 8.68 8.59 -2.61
N GLY A 74 7.82 7.99 -1.78
CA GLY A 74 7.59 8.48 -0.42
C GLY A 74 8.77 8.26 0.52
N GLU A 75 9.48 7.13 0.38
CA GLU A 75 10.72 6.90 1.13
C GLU A 75 11.84 7.87 0.69
N ALA A 76 11.96 8.14 -0.62
CA ALA A 76 12.94 9.07 -1.17
C ALA A 76 12.75 10.50 -0.64
N ILE A 77 11.51 10.89 -0.32
CA ILE A 77 11.20 12.18 0.33
C ILE A 77 11.42 12.11 1.84
N ALA A 78 10.86 11.10 2.51
CA ALA A 78 10.83 11.06 3.98
C ALA A 78 12.19 10.71 4.60
N ALA A 79 12.95 9.79 3.99
CA ALA A 79 14.19 9.29 4.60
C ALA A 79 15.25 10.40 4.78
N PRO A 80 15.54 11.29 3.80
CA PRO A 80 16.45 12.41 4.01
C PRO A 80 16.02 13.35 5.14
N TRP A 81 14.72 13.60 5.29
CA TRP A 81 14.20 14.44 6.38
C TRP A 81 14.38 13.81 7.75
N LEU A 82 14.42 12.48 7.82
CA LEU A 82 14.71 11.72 9.03
C LEU A 82 16.21 11.48 9.26
N GLY A 83 17.09 11.98 8.39
CA GLY A 83 18.52 11.68 8.42
C GLY A 83 18.83 10.21 8.12
N LEU A 84 17.91 9.50 7.46
CA LEU A 84 18.06 8.09 7.09
C LEU A 84 18.48 7.98 5.63
N ARG A 85 19.28 6.95 5.34
CA ARG A 85 19.57 6.56 3.95
C ARG A 85 18.36 5.78 3.42
N PRO A 86 17.80 6.13 2.25
CA PRO A 86 16.72 5.34 1.66
C PRO A 86 17.14 3.88 1.48
N SER A 87 16.25 2.96 1.82
CA SER A 87 16.47 1.51 1.75
C SER A 87 16.87 1.07 0.34
N PHE A 88 16.50 1.86 -0.67
CA PHE A 88 16.84 1.54 -2.05
C PHE A 88 18.29 1.67 -2.47
N PHE A 89 19.09 2.36 -1.67
CA PHE A 89 20.53 2.33 -1.84
C PHE A 89 21.20 1.10 -1.24
N MET A 90 20.49 0.34 -0.42
CA MET A 90 21.05 -0.73 0.40
C MET A 90 20.55 -2.12 0.04
N SER A 91 19.28 -2.23 -0.33
CA SER A 91 18.69 -3.53 -0.59
C SER A 91 19.13 -4.06 -1.95
N SER A 92 19.48 -5.34 -2.03
CA SER A 92 19.75 -6.03 -3.30
C SER A 92 18.47 -6.47 -4.01
N THR A 93 17.30 -6.06 -3.52
CA THR A 93 15.99 -6.43 -4.10
C THR A 93 15.68 -5.65 -5.37
N TYR A 94 16.35 -4.52 -5.66
CA TYR A 94 16.09 -3.72 -6.88
C TYR A 94 16.31 -4.46 -8.19
N PRO A 95 17.43 -5.19 -8.38
CA PRO A 95 17.57 -6.06 -9.55
C PRO A 95 16.40 -7.03 -9.73
N ALA A 96 15.89 -7.62 -8.65
CA ALA A 96 14.74 -8.52 -8.71
C ALA A 96 13.46 -7.78 -9.13
N PHE A 97 13.29 -6.54 -8.68
CA PHE A 97 12.15 -5.71 -9.05
C PHE A 97 12.17 -5.32 -10.54
N PHE A 98 13.33 -4.93 -11.09
CA PHE A 98 13.48 -4.73 -12.53
C PHE A 98 13.24 -6.02 -13.31
N GLY A 99 13.71 -7.16 -12.79
CA GLY A 99 13.42 -8.47 -13.35
C GLY A 99 11.92 -8.78 -13.42
N ALA A 100 11.18 -8.53 -12.34
CA ALA A 100 9.73 -8.70 -12.31
C ALA A 100 9.03 -7.78 -13.32
N HIS A 101 9.46 -6.52 -13.44
CA HIS A 101 8.93 -5.59 -14.43
C HIS A 101 9.18 -6.07 -15.87
N THR A 102 10.43 -6.49 -16.18
CA THR A 102 10.74 -7.08 -17.50
C THR A 102 9.91 -8.32 -17.79
N LEU A 103 9.64 -9.14 -16.78
CA LEU A 103 8.85 -10.35 -16.95
C LEU A 103 7.40 -10.01 -17.31
N VAL A 104 6.81 -9.02 -16.64
CA VAL A 104 5.47 -8.53 -16.95
C VAL A 104 5.39 -7.99 -18.37
N ASP A 105 6.41 -7.26 -18.83
CA ASP A 105 6.46 -6.75 -20.21
C ASP A 105 6.61 -7.84 -21.28
N ILE A 106 7.17 -9.00 -20.92
CA ILE A 106 7.33 -10.14 -21.83
C ILE A 106 6.04 -10.98 -21.90
N LEU A 107 5.15 -10.88 -20.91
CA LEU A 107 3.89 -11.62 -20.93
C LEU A 107 3.00 -11.14 -22.07
N PRO A 108 2.48 -12.06 -22.91
CA PRO A 108 1.66 -11.69 -24.08
C PRO A 108 0.34 -11.03 -23.68
N THR A 109 -0.18 -11.39 -22.51
CA THR A 109 -1.39 -10.83 -21.94
C THR A 109 -1.22 -10.73 -20.43
N VAL A 110 -1.38 -9.52 -19.88
CA VAL A 110 -1.52 -9.33 -18.44
C VAL A 110 -2.99 -9.57 -18.09
N PRO A 111 -3.30 -10.41 -17.09
CA PRO A 111 -4.69 -10.60 -16.64
C PRO A 111 -5.30 -9.24 -16.31
N SER A 112 -6.54 -9.01 -16.78
CA SER A 112 -7.27 -7.79 -16.40
C SER A 112 -7.46 -7.77 -14.88
N PRO A 113 -7.36 -6.60 -14.23
CA PRO A 113 -7.68 -6.48 -12.82
C PRO A 113 -9.07 -7.05 -12.56
N SER A 114 -9.16 -7.95 -11.58
CA SER A 114 -10.40 -8.59 -11.17
C SER A 114 -10.46 -8.70 -9.67
N ILE A 115 -11.68 -8.76 -9.12
CA ILE A 115 -11.89 -8.92 -7.68
C ILE A 115 -11.19 -10.17 -7.11
N PHE A 116 -11.13 -11.26 -7.89
CA PHE A 116 -10.48 -12.51 -7.50
C PHE A 116 -8.96 -12.41 -7.43
N THR A 117 -8.35 -11.49 -8.17
CA THR A 117 -6.91 -11.22 -8.15
C THR A 117 -6.54 -10.11 -7.17
N GLU A 118 -7.41 -9.10 -7.02
CA GLU A 118 -7.14 -7.93 -6.18
C GLU A 118 -7.34 -8.21 -4.69
N ILE A 119 -8.37 -8.97 -4.30
CA ILE A 119 -8.63 -9.26 -2.88
C ILE A 119 -7.47 -10.02 -2.25
N PRO A 120 -6.96 -11.14 -2.81
CA PRO A 120 -5.83 -11.84 -2.22
C PRO A 120 -4.57 -10.97 -2.15
N LEU A 121 -4.32 -10.18 -3.19
CA LEU A 121 -3.14 -9.31 -3.25
C LEU A 121 -3.20 -8.18 -2.22
N THR A 122 -4.36 -7.56 -2.03
CA THR A 122 -4.58 -6.51 -1.03
C THR A 122 -4.48 -7.07 0.39
N ILE A 123 -4.97 -8.28 0.64
CA ILE A 123 -4.76 -8.98 1.92
C ILE A 123 -3.27 -9.19 2.17
N LEU A 124 -2.53 -9.75 1.20
CA LEU A 124 -1.08 -9.94 1.36
C LEU A 124 -0.36 -8.61 1.62
N HIS A 125 -0.69 -7.56 0.88
CA HIS A 125 -0.14 -6.22 1.08
C HIS A 125 -0.40 -5.70 2.49
N ALA A 126 -1.62 -5.87 3.01
CA ALA A 126 -1.98 -5.48 4.36
C ALA A 126 -1.15 -6.19 5.44
N LEU A 127 -0.75 -7.44 5.22
CA LEU A 127 0.09 -8.19 6.17
C LEU A 127 1.53 -7.66 6.21
N PHE A 128 2.09 -7.26 5.07
CA PHE A 128 3.45 -6.74 5.00
C PHE A 128 3.59 -5.30 5.51
N LEU A 129 2.51 -4.51 5.51
CA LEU A 129 2.56 -3.10 5.89
C LEU A 129 2.76 -2.87 7.40
N VAL A 130 2.38 -3.82 8.25
CA VAL A 130 2.41 -3.64 9.72
C VAL A 130 3.77 -4.01 10.31
N THR A 131 4.79 -3.22 9.99
CA THR A 131 6.13 -3.33 10.60
C THR A 131 6.46 -2.07 11.41
N GLY A 132 7.21 -2.24 12.49
CA GLY A 132 7.64 -1.11 13.32
C GLY A 132 8.69 -0.26 12.61
N HIS A 133 8.67 1.05 12.82
CA HIS A 133 9.67 1.95 12.21
C HIS A 133 11.05 1.72 12.86
N ALA A 134 12.09 1.57 12.06
CA ALA A 134 13.45 1.31 12.55
C ALA A 134 14.11 2.50 13.28
N SER A 135 13.50 3.70 13.23
CA SER A 135 14.11 4.93 13.74
C SER A 135 13.50 5.31 15.09
N PRO A 136 14.31 5.42 16.16
CA PRO A 136 13.82 5.83 17.47
C PRO A 136 13.30 7.28 17.46
N ALA A 137 13.79 8.14 16.56
CA ALA A 137 13.34 9.53 16.46
C ALA A 137 11.88 9.65 15.99
N VAL A 138 11.42 8.70 15.17
CA VAL A 138 10.00 8.62 14.76
C VAL A 138 9.16 8.04 15.90
N ALA A 139 9.73 7.11 16.67
CA ALA A 139 9.06 6.46 17.79
C ALA A 139 8.77 7.41 18.97
N THR A 140 9.42 8.57 19.08
CA THR A 140 9.18 9.52 20.19
C THR A 140 8.11 10.57 19.92
N SER A 141 7.69 10.78 18.66
CA SER A 141 6.73 11.82 18.28
C SER A 141 5.53 11.24 17.53
N SER A 142 4.31 11.40 18.06
CA SER A 142 3.08 10.89 17.42
C SER A 142 2.80 11.57 16.10
N TYR A 143 3.06 12.86 16.03
CA TYR A 143 2.92 13.62 14.79
C TYR A 143 3.90 13.14 13.72
N THR A 144 5.17 12.94 14.08
CA THR A 144 6.17 12.44 13.13
C THR A 144 5.85 11.02 12.66
N LEU A 145 5.37 10.15 13.55
CA LEU A 145 4.92 8.81 13.19
C LEU A 145 3.75 8.84 12.19
N LEU A 146 2.72 9.64 12.45
CA LEU A 146 1.57 9.73 11.54
C LEU A 146 1.93 10.41 10.21
N LEU A 147 2.76 11.46 10.25
CA LEU A 147 3.20 12.17 9.05
C LEU A 147 4.09 11.28 8.16
N THR A 148 5.00 10.51 8.74
CA THR A 148 5.82 9.55 7.98
C THR A 148 4.98 8.41 7.41
N ALA A 149 4.03 7.89 8.20
CA ALA A 149 3.04 6.91 7.72
C ALA A 149 2.12 7.47 6.63
N PHE A 150 1.94 8.78 6.54
CA PHE A 150 1.23 9.43 5.44
C PHE A 150 2.13 9.59 4.22
N ILE A 151 3.35 10.13 4.37
CA ILE A 151 4.23 10.47 3.25
C ILE A 151 4.79 9.22 2.56
N ILE A 152 5.27 8.22 3.32
CA ILE A 152 5.98 7.06 2.75
C ILE A 152 5.12 6.26 1.75
N PRO A 153 3.90 5.83 2.08
CA PRO A 153 3.09 5.03 1.15
C PRO A 153 2.44 5.87 0.05
N ASN A 154 2.15 7.16 0.30
CA ASN A 154 1.44 7.99 -0.67
C ASN A 154 2.39 8.78 -1.60
N GLY A 155 3.61 9.07 -1.17
CA GLY A 155 4.52 9.95 -1.89
C GLY A 155 4.88 9.45 -3.29
N GLY A 156 4.94 8.14 -3.49
CA GLY A 156 5.15 7.55 -4.81
C GLY A 156 4.01 7.84 -5.79
N PRO A 157 2.77 7.41 -5.50
CA PRO A 157 1.59 7.77 -6.29
C PRO A 157 1.44 9.28 -6.53
N PHE A 158 1.65 10.11 -5.50
CA PHE A 158 1.61 11.57 -5.65
C PHE A 158 2.61 12.08 -6.69
N LEU A 159 3.87 11.66 -6.62
CA LEU A 159 4.90 12.09 -7.58
C LEU A 159 4.65 11.52 -8.98
N ALA A 160 4.22 10.27 -9.09
CA ALA A 160 3.92 9.65 -10.37
C ALA A 160 2.76 10.35 -11.09
N ASN A 161 1.72 10.74 -10.35
CA ASN A 161 0.60 11.53 -10.86
C ASN A 161 1.03 12.98 -11.15
N LEU A 162 1.84 13.60 -10.27
CA LEU A 162 2.32 14.97 -10.45
C LEU A 162 3.10 15.13 -11.76
N PHE A 163 3.95 14.16 -12.10
CA PHE A 163 4.75 14.19 -13.33
C PHE A 163 4.13 13.40 -14.49
N SER A 164 2.87 12.94 -14.35
CA SER A 164 2.17 12.14 -15.36
C SER A 164 2.98 10.93 -15.87
N LEU A 165 3.81 10.32 -15.01
CA LEU A 165 4.78 9.28 -15.39
C LEU A 165 4.13 8.03 -15.97
N LEU A 166 2.87 7.77 -15.60
CA LEU A 166 2.09 6.62 -16.04
C LEU A 166 1.36 6.87 -17.37
N ARG A 167 1.29 8.12 -17.85
CA ARG A 167 0.57 8.46 -19.09
C ARG A 167 1.48 8.31 -20.31
N PRO A 168 0.95 7.90 -21.48
CA PRO A 168 1.70 7.84 -22.73
C PRO A 168 2.02 9.24 -23.33
N THR A 169 1.71 10.32 -22.61
CA THR A 169 1.98 11.70 -23.01
C THR A 169 3.38 12.15 -22.57
N PRO A 170 3.88 13.29 -23.09
CA PRO A 170 5.07 13.92 -22.52
C PRO A 170 4.93 14.13 -21.01
N ILE A 171 6.08 14.21 -20.32
CA ILE A 171 6.11 14.48 -18.88
C ILE A 171 5.59 15.91 -18.67
N GLU A 172 4.41 16.00 -18.09
CA GLU A 172 3.75 17.26 -17.75
C GLU A 172 3.47 17.32 -16.26
N VAL A 173 3.59 18.52 -15.70
CA VAL A 173 3.23 18.77 -14.32
C VAL A 173 1.72 18.90 -14.24
N THR A 174 1.06 17.89 -13.68
CA THR A 174 -0.39 17.85 -13.51
C THR A 174 -0.77 17.86 -12.04
N THR A 175 -1.91 18.47 -11.70
CA THR A 175 -2.40 18.39 -10.31
C THR A 175 -2.79 16.94 -10.02
N PRO A 176 -2.17 16.28 -9.02
CA PRO A 176 -2.48 14.90 -8.69
C PRO A 176 -3.94 14.80 -8.19
N PRO A 177 -4.63 13.68 -8.50
CA PRO A 177 -6.06 13.53 -8.20
C PRO A 177 -6.38 13.68 -6.71
N GLU A 178 -5.45 13.34 -5.84
CA GLU A 178 -5.57 13.46 -4.39
C GLU A 178 -5.66 14.92 -3.91
N LEU A 179 -5.14 15.89 -4.69
CA LEU A 179 -5.26 17.33 -4.41
C LEU A 179 -6.48 17.99 -5.05
N LEU A 180 -7.26 17.26 -5.85
CA LEU A 180 -8.51 17.76 -6.42
C LEU A 180 -9.62 17.80 -5.34
N PRO A 181 -10.71 18.57 -5.56
CA PRO A 181 -11.87 18.56 -4.67
C PRO A 181 -12.46 17.13 -4.63
N SER A 182 -12.43 16.48 -3.46
CA SER A 182 -12.73 15.05 -3.18
C SER A 182 -11.54 14.07 -3.23
N GLY A 183 -10.39 14.44 -3.78
CA GLY A 183 -9.19 13.60 -3.77
C GLY A 183 -8.75 13.21 -2.36
N TRP A 184 -8.88 14.14 -1.41
CA TRP A 184 -8.57 13.92 -0.01
C TRP A 184 -9.49 12.89 0.66
N THR A 185 -10.65 12.54 0.10
CA THR A 185 -11.52 11.50 0.66
C THR A 185 -11.10 10.09 0.24
N ALA A 186 -10.06 9.94 -0.60
CA ALA A 186 -9.56 8.65 -1.02
C ALA A 186 -9.11 7.82 0.20
N THR A 187 -9.68 6.63 0.34
CA THR A 187 -9.38 5.71 1.45
C THR A 187 -7.89 5.39 1.54
N ASP A 188 -7.19 5.27 0.42
CA ASP A 188 -5.76 4.92 0.39
C ASP A 188 -4.88 5.96 1.05
N LEU A 189 -5.25 7.23 0.89
CA LEU A 189 -4.52 8.36 1.47
C LEU A 189 -4.49 8.26 2.99
N TRP A 190 -5.59 7.79 3.60
CA TRP A 190 -5.76 7.71 5.04
C TRP A 190 -5.51 6.33 5.63
N ALA A 191 -5.50 5.27 4.82
CA ALA A 191 -5.38 3.89 5.30
C ALA A 191 -4.10 3.69 6.13
N ALA A 192 -2.95 4.17 5.63
CA ALA A 192 -1.68 4.01 6.31
C ALA A 192 -1.55 4.77 7.64
N PRO A 193 -1.84 6.09 7.73
CA PRO A 193 -1.80 6.80 9.01
C PRO A 193 -2.86 6.29 9.99
N LEU A 194 -4.07 5.92 9.52
CA LEU A 194 -5.11 5.35 10.37
C LEU A 194 -4.61 4.06 11.04
N VAL A 195 -4.04 3.15 10.26
CA VAL A 195 -3.61 1.83 10.76
C VAL A 195 -2.35 1.97 11.62
N THR A 196 -1.46 2.90 11.28
CA THR A 196 -0.32 3.23 12.13
C THR A 196 -0.78 3.79 13.48
N GLY A 197 -1.75 4.71 13.49
CA GLY A 197 -2.34 5.25 14.70
C GLY A 197 -3.06 4.18 15.53
N LEU A 198 -3.83 3.30 14.88
CA LEU A 198 -4.48 2.17 15.53
C LEU A 198 -3.45 1.22 16.16
N TYR A 199 -2.41 0.84 15.42
CA TYR A 199 -1.35 -0.03 15.92
C TYR A 199 -0.64 0.59 17.13
N ALA A 200 -0.29 1.89 17.06
CA ALA A 200 0.34 2.61 18.16
C ALA A 200 -0.58 2.75 19.38
N THR A 201 -1.90 2.89 19.17
CA THR A 201 -2.93 2.90 20.22
C THR A 201 -3.02 1.56 20.93
N LEU A 202 -3.09 0.46 20.17
CA LEU A 202 -3.20 -0.88 20.75
C LEU A 202 -1.94 -1.30 21.51
N THR A 203 -0.76 -0.91 21.03
CA THR A 203 0.54 -1.31 21.61
C THR A 203 1.13 -0.32 22.62
N HIS A 204 0.45 0.82 22.87
CA HIS A 204 0.98 1.92 23.68
C HIS A 204 2.34 2.41 23.19
N GLY A 205 2.52 2.52 21.86
CA GLY A 205 3.79 2.90 21.26
C GLY A 205 4.31 4.26 21.76
N GLN A 206 3.41 5.16 22.15
CA GLN A 206 3.73 6.48 22.73
C GLN A 206 2.66 6.91 23.75
N PRO A 207 2.99 7.81 24.69
CA PRO A 207 2.06 8.27 25.73
C PRO A 207 0.75 8.86 25.20
N PHE A 208 0.81 9.59 24.07
CA PHE A 208 -0.38 10.14 23.43
C PHE A 208 -1.39 9.05 23.02
N PHE A 209 -0.89 7.97 22.43
CA PHE A 209 -1.71 6.85 21.98
C PHE A 209 -2.23 6.00 23.14
N THR A 210 -1.48 5.89 24.24
CA THR A 210 -1.98 5.31 25.49
C THR A 210 -3.22 6.04 25.98
N HIS A 211 -3.19 7.38 25.99
CA HIS A 211 -4.35 8.17 26.40
C HIS A 211 -5.57 7.92 25.49
N ILE A 212 -5.36 7.88 24.16
CA ILE A 212 -6.42 7.52 23.21
C ILE A 212 -6.97 6.12 23.48
N HIS A 213 -6.12 5.13 23.78
CA HIS A 213 -6.57 3.77 24.10
C HIS A 213 -7.45 3.77 25.35
N THR A 214 -7.06 4.50 26.40
CA THR A 214 -7.89 4.63 27.62
C THR A 214 -9.22 5.32 27.35
N LEU A 215 -9.26 6.36 26.51
CA LEU A 215 -10.49 7.05 26.12
C LEU A 215 -11.41 6.15 25.30
N PHE A 216 -10.88 5.40 24.33
CA PHE A 216 -11.67 4.43 23.57
C PHE A 216 -12.24 3.36 24.49
N PHE A 217 -11.43 2.80 25.38
CA PHE A 217 -11.90 1.80 26.32
C PHE A 217 -13.01 2.34 27.23
N ALA A 218 -12.85 3.55 27.77
CA ALA A 218 -13.87 4.22 28.57
C ALA A 218 -15.16 4.50 27.76
N PHE A 219 -15.02 4.97 26.52
CA PHE A 219 -16.15 5.28 25.64
C PHE A 219 -16.95 4.03 25.23
N PHE A 220 -16.25 2.93 24.96
CA PHE A 220 -16.85 1.65 24.57
C PHE A 220 -17.25 0.77 25.77
N SER A 221 -16.87 1.14 27.00
CA SER A 221 -17.23 0.42 28.22
C SER A 221 -18.73 0.17 28.38
N PRO A 222 -19.65 1.12 28.09
CA PRO A 222 -21.09 0.89 28.22
C PRO A 222 -21.64 -0.15 27.23
N LEU A 223 -20.93 -0.42 26.13
CA LEU A 223 -21.32 -1.41 25.12
C LEU A 223 -20.88 -2.83 25.50
N GLY A 224 -20.41 -3.04 26.73
CA GLY A 224 -19.98 -4.35 27.24
C GLY A 224 -18.60 -4.80 26.76
N LEU A 225 -17.87 -3.94 26.02
CA LEU A 225 -16.49 -4.22 25.60
C LEU A 225 -15.50 -4.20 26.79
N ALA A 226 -15.90 -3.64 27.93
CA ALA A 226 -15.09 -3.67 29.15
C ALA A 226 -14.82 -5.10 29.66
N HIS A 227 -15.79 -6.02 29.49
CA HIS A 227 -15.64 -7.41 29.91
C HIS A 227 -14.56 -8.19 29.12
N LEU A 228 -14.18 -7.72 27.92
CA LEU A 228 -13.11 -8.35 27.15
C LEU A 228 -11.71 -8.10 27.76
N SER A 229 -11.53 -6.99 28.48
CA SER A 229 -10.29 -6.68 29.20
C SER A 229 -10.24 -7.40 30.56
N GLU A 230 -11.38 -7.47 31.24
CA GLU A 230 -11.52 -8.00 32.60
C GLU A 230 -11.15 -9.49 32.71
N ALA A 231 -11.34 -10.26 31.65
CA ALA A 231 -10.91 -11.67 31.57
C ALA A 231 -9.39 -11.88 31.68
N THR A 232 -8.58 -10.82 31.72
CA THR A 232 -7.11 -10.88 31.75
C THR A 232 -6.52 -10.39 33.08
N LYS A 233 -7.32 -9.83 33.99
CA LYS A 233 -6.85 -9.28 35.27
C LYS A 233 -7.45 -10.05 36.44
N GLY A 234 -6.65 -10.95 37.01
CA GLY A 234 -6.88 -11.44 38.36
C GLY A 234 -6.68 -10.30 39.36
N ASP A 235 -7.59 -10.22 40.34
CA ASP A 235 -7.59 -9.35 41.52
C ASP A 235 -7.75 -7.83 41.33
N GLY A 236 -9.01 -7.42 41.14
CA GLY A 236 -9.71 -6.52 42.07
C GLY A 236 -9.32 -5.04 42.20
N SER A 237 -8.24 -4.55 41.57
CA SER A 237 -7.89 -3.13 41.66
C SER A 237 -8.71 -2.28 40.66
N PHE A 238 -9.77 -1.63 41.13
CA PHE A 238 -10.51 -0.60 40.40
C PHE A 238 -9.66 0.67 40.29
N GLY A 239 -8.80 0.74 39.27
CA GLY A 239 -8.00 1.92 38.93
C GLY A 239 -6.97 1.68 37.84
N GLN A 240 -7.13 0.61 37.07
CA GLN A 240 -6.00 -0.08 36.47
C GLN A 240 -5.85 0.34 35.01
N ASP A 241 -4.72 1.00 34.71
CA ASP A 241 -4.24 1.28 33.36
C ASP A 241 -4.54 0.10 32.43
N VAL A 242 -5.22 0.41 31.31
CA VAL A 242 -5.53 -0.56 30.26
C VAL A 242 -4.20 -1.12 29.77
N ALA A 243 -3.98 -2.43 29.86
CA ALA A 243 -2.70 -3.01 29.44
C ALA A 243 -2.55 -2.92 27.91
N PRO A 244 -1.33 -2.70 27.38
CA PRO A 244 -1.08 -2.78 25.95
C PRO A 244 -1.37 -4.19 25.43
N LEU A 245 -1.88 -4.28 24.19
CA LEU A 245 -2.05 -5.56 23.51
C LEU A 245 -0.69 -6.13 23.08
N ASP A 246 -0.62 -7.46 23.02
CA ASP A 246 0.51 -8.13 22.39
C ASP A 246 0.67 -7.67 20.93
N VAL A 247 1.92 -7.54 20.49
CA VAL A 247 2.28 -7.07 19.15
C VAL A 247 1.59 -7.91 18.08
N LYS A 248 1.52 -9.24 18.21
CA LYS A 248 0.89 -10.09 17.19
C LYS A 248 -0.61 -9.83 17.09
N THR A 249 -1.27 -9.67 18.23
CA THR A 249 -2.71 -9.35 18.29
C THR A 249 -3.00 -7.98 17.69
N ALA A 250 -2.19 -6.97 18.00
CA ALA A 250 -2.32 -5.63 17.43
C ALA A 250 -2.12 -5.64 15.90
N ARG A 251 -1.13 -6.39 15.39
CA ARG A 251 -0.93 -6.57 13.94
C ARG A 251 -2.10 -7.25 13.26
N ALA A 252 -2.63 -8.33 13.86
CA ALA A 252 -3.79 -9.03 13.34
C ALA A 252 -5.03 -8.11 13.26
N ALA A 253 -5.29 -7.30 14.30
CA ALA A 253 -6.36 -6.32 14.30
C ALA A 253 -6.18 -5.27 13.19
N CYS A 254 -4.96 -4.74 13.03
CA CYS A 254 -4.62 -3.80 11.97
C CYS A 254 -4.81 -4.38 10.56
N ALA A 255 -4.39 -5.63 10.35
CA ALA A 255 -4.56 -6.34 9.09
C ALA A 255 -6.04 -6.55 8.74
N ILE A 256 -6.90 -6.85 9.72
CA ILE A 256 -8.35 -6.96 9.52
C ILE A 256 -8.93 -5.61 9.08
N VAL A 257 -8.58 -4.51 9.76
CA VAL A 257 -9.06 -3.16 9.40
C VAL A 257 -8.60 -2.78 7.99
N LEU A 258 -7.31 -2.98 7.66
CA LEU A 258 -6.79 -2.74 6.31
C LEU A 258 -7.52 -3.57 5.25
N SER A 259 -7.77 -4.85 5.53
CA SER A 259 -8.47 -5.74 4.61
C SER A 259 -9.88 -5.22 4.33
N VAL A 260 -10.61 -4.77 5.35
CA VAL A 260 -11.95 -4.19 5.17
C VAL A 260 -11.89 -2.91 4.32
N LEU A 261 -10.94 -2.01 4.60
CA LEU A 261 -10.76 -0.77 3.83
C LEU A 261 -10.45 -1.05 2.34
N TYR A 262 -9.55 -1.99 2.07
CA TYR A 262 -9.18 -2.34 0.69
C TYR A 262 -10.25 -3.15 -0.05
N VAL A 263 -10.98 -4.04 0.62
CA VAL A 263 -12.14 -4.71 0.02
C VAL A 263 -13.21 -3.69 -0.37
N ASN A 264 -13.52 -2.73 0.51
CA ASN A 264 -14.47 -1.66 0.19
C ASN A 264 -14.01 -0.84 -1.01
N ARG A 265 -12.71 -0.50 -1.10
CA ARG A 265 -12.14 0.17 -2.27
C ARG A 265 -12.27 -0.65 -3.54
N ALA A 266 -11.93 -1.94 -3.48
CA ALA A 266 -12.01 -2.83 -4.63
C ALA A 266 -13.44 -2.91 -5.16
N ILE A 267 -14.44 -3.02 -4.27
CA ILE A 267 -15.86 -3.02 -4.64
C ILE A 267 -16.23 -1.71 -5.34
N GLN A 268 -15.87 -0.55 -4.78
CA GLN A 268 -16.17 0.75 -5.37
C GLN A 268 -15.55 0.92 -6.77
N SER A 269 -14.30 0.48 -6.93
CA SER A 269 -13.57 0.57 -8.20
C SER A 269 -14.22 -0.30 -9.29
N ASN A 270 -14.66 -1.51 -8.93
CA ASN A 270 -15.35 -2.41 -9.85
C ASN A 270 -16.75 -1.90 -10.21
N CYS A 271 -17.51 -1.33 -9.27
CA CYS A 271 -18.82 -0.73 -9.54
C CYS A 271 -18.71 0.45 -10.52
N ALA A 272 -17.75 1.35 -10.31
CA ALA A 272 -17.51 2.48 -11.20
C ALA A 272 -17.14 2.01 -12.62
N TYR A 273 -16.35 0.94 -12.74
CA TYR A 273 -16.01 0.34 -14.03
C TYR A 273 -17.24 -0.19 -14.78
N HIS A 274 -18.12 -0.92 -14.10
CA HIS A 274 -19.35 -1.44 -14.70
C HIS A 274 -20.32 -0.35 -15.15
N GLU A 275 -20.45 0.74 -14.39
CA GLU A 275 -21.27 1.88 -14.79
C GLU A 275 -20.73 2.57 -16.05
N CYS A 276 -19.42 2.74 -16.16
CA CYS A 276 -18.78 3.27 -17.37
C CYS A 276 -19.02 2.36 -18.58
N TYR A 277 -18.89 1.03 -18.41
CA TYR A 277 -19.11 0.06 -19.48
C TYR A 277 -20.57 0.05 -19.98
N ASN A 278 -21.55 0.20 -19.10
CA ASN A 278 -22.97 0.21 -19.50
C ASN A 278 -23.42 1.52 -20.16
N ARG A 279 -22.62 2.59 -20.10
CA ARG A 279 -22.92 3.88 -20.74
C ARG A 279 -22.37 4.02 -22.16
N THR A 280 -21.54 3.08 -22.62
CA THR A 280 -20.96 3.06 -23.97
C THR A 280 -21.70 2.09 -24.87
#